data_AF-A0A7C3KW06-F1
#
_entry.id   AF-A0A7C3KW06-F1
#
_cell.length_a   1.000
_cell.length_b   1.000
_cell.length_c   1.000
_cell.angle_alpha   90.00
_cell.angle_beta   90.00
_cell.angle_gamma   90.00
#
_symmetry.space_group_name_H-M   'P 1'
#
loop_
_entity.id
_entity.type
_entity.pdbx_description
1 polymer ?
#
loop_
_entity_poly.entity_id
_entity_poly.type
_entity_poly.pdbx_seq_one_letter_code
_entity_poly.pdbx_strand_id
1 'polypeptide(L)'
;MRAKSLLIRGATFAVGAVWVLAFLLPTEVGGGLDRHGMYAPDLVGERLFYTTGTRSAGSLSPHKKGAFIAMVDLGNVSLRRRAFSPSPIRRDDFNGAFRPRVLRTESGFAMLYIGVGYDGRNRLCLATSADGVEWQPRREAVFSPHEVATVGEFRSYSVVADASGFRLLYPAWHEGRSVILDARSDDLIAWQPGEIVVGAEDGEVFDSLQLLPSGEALVALEAGEARRFVRGRIEDGAFVDRAPLAVPTPAFARRVEEVVLREGAGRFRLLIVGGDPAETPEPRFRIALYEGESLDSLAPAPGSQSDGSVVALGEPATSTLFHDITRPASDFIQVVMTFGVGMGLISLLALHGRRAVKGPRRGFSVLVVASLAAMVTVQFAHRAGAASPLWGRLNDLLFYNIQQSIGGTMFGLLAAYLLSAAYRAFRVRSFDALVLAAVASLIILAQVPTAQFVTSLVAPGATESAAAIDAAVQAPRNFLLTVANDAVQRAVGFGAFVGAIAMALRVWLSLDERATLD
;
A
#
# COMPACT_ATOMS: atom_id res chain seq x y z
N MET A 1 -10.05 23.69 37.97
CA MET A 1 -9.27 22.45 37.76
C MET A 1 -10.10 21.23 37.33
N ARG A 2 -11.17 20.83 38.04
CA ARG A 2 -11.95 19.60 37.69
C ARG A 2 -12.60 19.61 36.29
N ALA A 3 -13.19 20.73 35.87
CA ALA A 3 -13.83 20.84 34.55
C ALA A 3 -12.83 20.71 33.37
N LYS A 4 -11.67 21.36 33.45
CA LYS A 4 -10.59 21.27 32.44
C LYS A 4 -10.04 19.84 32.32
N SER A 5 -9.83 19.16 33.46
CA SER A 5 -9.42 17.76 33.50
C SER A 5 -10.46 16.82 32.88
N LEU A 6 -11.75 17.07 33.13
CA LEU A 6 -12.83 16.28 32.55
C LEU A 6 -12.89 16.45 31.03
N LEU A 7 -12.69 17.69 30.55
CA LEU A 7 -12.74 18.03 29.14
C LEU A 7 -11.59 17.39 28.35
N ILE A 8 -10.37 17.36 28.91
CA ILE A 8 -9.24 16.63 28.31
C ILE A 8 -9.53 15.14 28.28
N ARG A 9 -9.90 14.53 29.41
CA ARG A 9 -10.15 13.09 29.48
C ARG A 9 -11.27 12.68 28.52
N GLY A 10 -12.33 13.49 28.44
CA GLY A 10 -13.45 13.31 27.52
C GLY A 10 -13.02 13.43 26.06
N ALA A 11 -12.29 14.48 25.69
CA ALA A 11 -11.82 14.68 24.32
C ALA A 11 -10.82 13.59 23.88
N THR A 12 -9.84 13.26 24.71
CA THR A 12 -8.86 12.20 24.41
C THR A 12 -9.53 10.83 24.31
N PHE A 13 -10.47 10.51 25.21
CA PHE A 13 -11.24 9.27 25.14
C PHE A 13 -12.14 9.22 23.91
N ALA A 14 -12.85 10.31 23.59
CA ALA A 14 -13.73 10.38 22.41
C ALA A 14 -12.96 10.23 21.10
N VAL A 15 -11.83 10.93 20.95
CA VAL A 15 -10.98 10.82 19.75
C VAL A 15 -10.32 9.45 19.65
N GLY A 16 -9.83 8.90 20.77
CA GLY A 16 -9.31 7.54 20.82
C GLY A 16 -10.38 6.50 20.46
N ALA A 17 -11.58 6.63 21.01
CA ALA A 17 -12.70 5.75 20.74
C ALA A 17 -13.14 5.84 19.26
N VAL A 18 -13.18 7.04 18.67
CA VAL A 18 -13.46 7.22 17.23
C VAL A 18 -12.42 6.49 16.39
N TRP A 19 -11.13 6.54 16.76
CA TRP A 19 -10.08 5.82 16.04
C TRP A 19 -10.22 4.29 16.17
N VAL A 20 -10.48 3.79 17.38
CA VAL A 20 -10.73 2.36 17.63
C VAL A 20 -11.96 1.87 16.88
N LEU A 21 -13.04 2.64 16.89
CA LEU A 21 -14.28 2.31 16.21
C LEU A 21 -14.12 2.41 14.69
N ALA A 22 -13.38 3.40 14.17
CA ALA A 22 -13.06 3.48 12.75
C ALA A 22 -12.15 2.32 12.27
N PHE A 23 -11.35 1.74 13.16
CA PHE A 23 -10.48 0.61 12.87
C PHE A 23 -11.18 -0.75 13.03
N LEU A 24 -12.11 -0.87 13.98
CA LEU A 24 -12.81 -2.12 14.31
C LEU A 24 -14.17 -2.28 13.62
N LEU A 25 -14.88 -1.18 13.35
CA LEU A 25 -16.12 -1.24 12.60
C LEU A 25 -15.81 -1.17 11.10
N PRO A 26 -16.47 -2.01 10.28
CA PRO A 26 -16.44 -1.77 8.85
C PRO A 26 -16.99 -0.36 8.61
N THR A 27 -16.29 0.42 7.80
CA THR A 27 -16.66 1.81 7.48
C THR A 27 -18.05 1.90 6.85
N GLU A 28 -18.57 0.78 6.34
CA GLU A 28 -19.84 0.63 5.65
C GLU A 28 -20.49 -0.72 6.03
N VAL A 29 -21.82 -0.82 5.93
CA VAL A 29 -22.55 -2.08 6.13
C VAL A 29 -23.15 -2.51 4.78
N GLY A 30 -22.92 -3.78 4.42
CA GLY A 30 -23.21 -4.28 3.07
C GLY A 30 -22.14 -3.83 2.07
N GLY A 31 -21.89 -4.65 1.05
CA GLY A 31 -20.83 -4.41 0.06
C GLY A 31 -19.52 -5.11 0.42
N GLY A 32 -19.20 -6.16 -0.33
CA GLY A 32 -17.91 -6.86 -0.22
C GLY A 32 -16.73 -6.01 -0.68
N LEU A 33 -15.60 -6.66 -0.99
CA LEU A 33 -14.35 -6.01 -1.42
C LEU A 33 -14.53 -4.98 -2.55
N ASP A 34 -15.57 -5.15 -3.39
CA ASP A 34 -15.78 -4.48 -4.68
C ASP A 34 -16.94 -3.49 -4.65
N ARG A 35 -17.21 -2.92 -3.48
CA ARG A 35 -18.35 -2.06 -3.15
C ARG A 35 -18.71 -0.99 -4.19
N HIS A 36 -17.74 -0.40 -4.90
CA HIS A 36 -17.98 0.66 -5.89
C HIS A 36 -17.67 0.23 -7.32
N GLY A 37 -17.64 -1.08 -7.54
CA GLY A 37 -17.33 -1.68 -8.82
C GLY A 37 -15.85 -2.00 -8.98
N MET A 38 -15.57 -2.65 -10.10
CA MET A 38 -14.27 -3.15 -10.48
C MET A 38 -13.85 -2.43 -11.77
N TYR A 39 -12.68 -1.80 -11.80
CA TYR A 39 -12.17 -1.10 -12.98
C TYR A 39 -10.67 -1.27 -13.13
N ALA A 40 -10.16 -0.91 -14.32
CA ALA A 40 -8.78 -1.13 -14.72
C ALA A 40 -8.27 -2.55 -14.41
N PRO A 41 -8.92 -3.59 -14.95
CA PRO A 41 -8.56 -4.95 -14.67
C PRO A 41 -7.22 -5.33 -15.30
N ASP A 42 -6.64 -6.36 -14.73
CA ASP A 42 -5.58 -7.13 -15.35
C ASP A 42 -5.74 -8.60 -14.99
N LEU A 43 -5.60 -9.48 -15.98
CA LEU A 43 -5.83 -10.91 -15.83
C LEU A 43 -4.53 -11.67 -16.05
N VAL A 44 -4.12 -12.43 -15.04
CA VAL A 44 -2.94 -13.30 -15.08
C VAL A 44 -3.35 -14.72 -14.71
N GLY A 45 -3.35 -15.62 -15.69
CA GLY A 45 -3.92 -16.96 -15.51
C GLY A 45 -5.42 -16.87 -15.25
N GLU A 46 -5.86 -17.36 -14.09
CA GLU A 46 -7.25 -17.26 -13.61
C GLU A 46 -7.43 -16.15 -12.56
N ARG A 47 -6.39 -15.38 -12.25
CA ARG A 47 -6.47 -14.32 -11.23
C ARG A 47 -6.72 -12.97 -11.87
N LEU A 48 -7.84 -12.39 -11.52
CA LEU A 48 -8.26 -11.06 -11.95
C LEU A 48 -7.88 -10.05 -10.86
N PHE A 49 -6.92 -9.20 -11.20
CA PHE A 49 -6.55 -8.03 -10.42
C PHE A 49 -7.32 -6.83 -10.94
N TYR A 50 -7.79 -5.97 -10.05
CA TYR A 50 -8.56 -4.81 -10.46
C TYR A 50 -8.49 -3.74 -9.38
N THR A 51 -8.85 -2.54 -9.78
CA THR A 51 -9.00 -1.42 -8.87
C THR A 51 -10.43 -1.37 -8.36
N THR A 52 -10.56 -1.10 -7.06
CA THR A 52 -11.80 -0.72 -6.40
C THR A 52 -11.47 0.29 -5.29
N GLY A 53 -12.40 0.77 -4.48
CA GLY A 53 -12.07 1.82 -3.48
C GLY A 53 -13.27 2.39 -2.76
N THR A 54 -13.11 3.49 -2.00
CA THR A 54 -14.18 4.37 -1.45
C THR A 54 -14.55 5.47 -2.46
N ARG A 55 -15.83 5.74 -2.70
CA ARG A 55 -16.35 6.78 -3.61
C ARG A 55 -17.22 7.79 -2.84
N SER A 56 -17.20 9.06 -3.25
CA SER A 56 -18.31 10.00 -2.97
C SER A 56 -19.42 9.79 -3.99
N ALA A 57 -20.66 9.61 -3.55
CA ALA A 57 -21.78 9.21 -4.40
C ALA A 57 -21.96 10.06 -5.68
N GLY A 58 -22.42 9.43 -6.76
CA GLY A 58 -23.17 10.15 -7.81
C GLY A 58 -22.77 9.95 -9.28
N SER A 59 -21.67 9.28 -9.63
CA SER A 59 -21.36 9.02 -11.06
C SER A 59 -20.40 7.85 -11.30
N LEU A 60 -20.52 7.20 -12.46
CA LEU A 60 -19.49 6.29 -12.99
C LEU A 60 -18.27 7.11 -13.39
N SER A 61 -17.27 7.17 -12.53
CA SER A 61 -15.97 7.76 -12.84
C SER A 61 -14.87 7.00 -12.11
N PRO A 62 -13.68 6.84 -12.71
CA PRO A 62 -12.55 6.24 -12.00
C PRO A 62 -12.15 7.10 -10.80
N HIS A 63 -12.22 6.56 -9.59
CA HIS A 63 -11.72 7.23 -8.39
C HIS A 63 -10.21 7.01 -8.23
N LYS A 64 -9.51 8.01 -7.72
CA LYS A 64 -8.06 7.94 -7.49
C LYS A 64 -7.75 7.89 -5.99
N LYS A 65 -8.43 8.74 -5.21
CA LYS A 65 -8.29 8.80 -3.76
C LYS A 65 -9.13 7.72 -3.10
N GLY A 66 -8.54 6.99 -2.15
CA GLY A 66 -9.16 5.84 -1.49
C GLY A 66 -9.30 4.60 -2.38
N ALA A 67 -8.72 4.63 -3.59
CA ALA A 67 -8.60 3.46 -4.44
C ALA A 67 -7.58 2.47 -3.86
N PHE A 68 -7.84 1.19 -4.01
CA PHE A 68 -6.92 0.12 -3.65
C PHE A 68 -7.05 -1.03 -4.64
N ILE A 69 -6.06 -1.92 -4.63
CA ILE A 69 -6.01 -3.06 -5.53
C ILE A 69 -6.54 -4.30 -4.83
N ALA A 70 -7.42 -4.99 -5.55
CA ALA A 70 -8.07 -6.21 -5.15
C ALA A 70 -7.72 -7.33 -6.15
N MET A 71 -7.84 -8.57 -5.68
CA MET A 71 -7.67 -9.77 -6.48
C MET A 71 -8.83 -10.71 -6.21
N VAL A 72 -9.37 -11.29 -7.28
CA VAL A 72 -10.29 -12.43 -7.22
C VAL A 72 -9.73 -13.55 -8.09
N ASP A 73 -9.75 -14.76 -7.56
CA ASP A 73 -9.45 -15.96 -8.33
C ASP A 73 -10.73 -16.41 -9.05
N LEU A 74 -10.71 -16.48 -10.38
CA LEU A 74 -11.88 -16.84 -11.19
C LEU A 74 -12.18 -18.34 -11.09
N GLY A 75 -11.17 -19.19 -10.85
CA GLY A 75 -11.35 -20.62 -10.61
C GLY A 75 -11.90 -20.91 -9.21
N ASN A 76 -11.68 -20.00 -8.26
CA ASN A 76 -12.31 -20.03 -6.94
C ASN A 76 -12.68 -18.63 -6.47
N VAL A 77 -13.87 -18.15 -6.86
CA VAL A 77 -14.35 -16.79 -6.55
C VAL A 77 -14.48 -16.47 -5.07
N SER A 78 -14.45 -17.49 -4.19
CA SER A 78 -14.38 -17.29 -2.74
C SER A 78 -13.02 -16.78 -2.27
N LEU A 79 -11.95 -17.05 -3.04
CA LEU A 79 -10.62 -16.49 -2.83
C LEU A 79 -10.56 -15.07 -3.39
N ARG A 80 -11.20 -14.15 -2.66
CA ARG A 80 -11.20 -12.71 -2.93
C ARG A 80 -10.45 -11.99 -1.83
N ARG A 81 -9.40 -11.25 -2.19
CA ARG A 81 -8.47 -10.63 -1.25
C ARG A 81 -8.15 -9.20 -1.65
N ARG A 82 -8.04 -8.32 -0.64
CA ARG A 82 -7.33 -7.06 -0.83
C ARG A 82 -5.85 -7.38 -1.00
N ALA A 83 -5.23 -6.95 -2.08
CA ALA A 83 -3.79 -7.16 -2.30
C ALA A 83 -2.98 -6.34 -1.28
N PHE A 84 -3.28 -5.05 -1.20
CA PHE A 84 -2.75 -4.15 -0.17
C PHE A 84 -3.63 -2.90 -0.05
N SER A 85 -3.52 -2.22 1.10
CA SER A 85 -4.15 -0.91 1.33
C SER A 85 -3.11 0.20 1.23
N PRO A 86 -3.51 1.42 0.79
CA PRO A 86 -2.71 2.63 1.00
C PRO A 86 -2.20 2.71 2.45
N SER A 87 -0.94 3.11 2.63
CA SER A 87 -0.29 3.12 3.93
C SER A 87 0.18 4.53 4.29
N PRO A 88 -0.01 4.98 5.54
CA PRO A 88 0.51 6.27 5.99
C PRO A 88 2.04 6.36 5.98
N ILE A 89 2.75 5.23 5.84
CA ILE A 89 4.20 5.15 5.84
C ILE A 89 4.77 5.19 4.42
N ARG A 90 3.95 4.87 3.40
CA ARG A 90 4.35 4.87 1.99
C ARG A 90 3.85 6.16 1.33
N ARG A 91 4.78 7.05 1.02
CA ARG A 91 4.47 8.42 0.59
C ARG A 91 3.85 8.46 -0.80
N ASP A 92 4.22 7.53 -1.67
CA ASP A 92 3.91 7.58 -3.10
C ASP A 92 2.60 6.89 -3.48
N ASP A 93 2.02 6.07 -2.60
CA ASP A 93 0.69 5.47 -2.75
C ASP A 93 -0.27 5.80 -1.60
N PHE A 94 0.07 6.83 -0.82
CA PHE A 94 -0.64 7.25 0.39
C PHE A 94 -2.14 7.47 0.17
N ASN A 95 -2.48 8.21 -0.90
CA ASN A 95 -3.86 8.60 -1.17
C ASN A 95 -4.64 7.51 -1.91
N GLY A 96 -3.98 6.55 -2.54
CA GLY A 96 -4.64 5.51 -3.32
C GLY A 96 -3.68 4.73 -4.22
N ALA A 97 -4.10 3.54 -4.61
CA ALA A 97 -3.41 2.67 -5.55
C ALA A 97 -4.40 2.16 -6.60
N PHE A 98 -4.08 2.30 -7.88
CA PHE A 98 -4.98 1.94 -8.97
C PHE A 98 -4.24 1.47 -10.23
N ARG A 99 -4.98 0.92 -11.20
CA ARG A 99 -4.48 0.43 -12.49
C ARG A 99 -3.32 -0.58 -12.32
N PRO A 100 -3.58 -1.76 -11.71
CA PRO A 100 -2.57 -2.80 -11.60
C PRO A 100 -2.19 -3.36 -12.98
N ARG A 101 -0.90 -3.66 -13.14
CA ARG A 101 -0.36 -4.50 -14.20
C ARG A 101 0.57 -5.53 -13.57
N VAL A 102 0.18 -6.80 -13.65
CA VAL A 102 0.83 -7.92 -13.00
C VAL A 102 1.62 -8.72 -14.02
N LEU A 103 2.89 -8.94 -13.71
CA LEU A 103 3.83 -9.71 -14.49
C LEU A 103 4.23 -10.93 -13.67
N ARG A 104 4.30 -12.09 -14.33
CA ARG A 104 4.89 -13.29 -13.74
C ARG A 104 6.40 -13.19 -13.87
N THR A 105 7.12 -13.40 -12.78
CA THR A 105 8.59 -13.40 -12.73
C THR A 105 9.09 -14.82 -12.43
N GLU A 106 10.40 -15.05 -12.55
CA GLU A 106 11.00 -16.35 -12.23
C GLU A 106 10.77 -16.77 -10.77
N SER A 107 10.75 -15.81 -9.85
CA SER A 107 10.63 -16.03 -8.41
C SER A 107 9.22 -15.77 -7.85
N GLY A 108 8.22 -15.49 -8.69
CA GLY A 108 6.86 -15.18 -8.27
C GLY A 108 6.14 -14.19 -9.19
N PHE A 109 5.73 -13.05 -8.62
CA PHE A 109 4.94 -12.02 -9.29
C PHE A 109 5.43 -10.62 -8.94
N ALA A 110 5.33 -9.73 -9.93
CA ALA A 110 5.54 -8.30 -9.78
C ALA A 110 4.29 -7.55 -10.26
N MET A 111 3.84 -6.55 -9.50
CA MET A 111 2.71 -5.71 -9.84
C MET A 111 3.19 -4.27 -9.91
N LEU A 112 3.14 -3.71 -11.11
CA LEU A 112 3.17 -2.27 -11.27
C LEU A 112 1.78 -1.71 -11.01
N TYR A 113 1.72 -0.51 -10.46
CA TYR A 113 0.47 0.22 -10.24
C TYR A 113 0.71 1.72 -10.18
N ILE A 114 -0.35 2.50 -10.39
CA ILE A 114 -0.30 3.94 -10.16
C ILE A 114 -0.60 4.22 -8.69
N GLY A 115 0.38 4.76 -7.98
CA GLY A 115 0.22 5.31 -6.65
C GLY A 115 -0.13 6.79 -6.71
N VAL A 116 -1.08 7.22 -5.88
CA VAL A 116 -1.38 8.63 -5.63
C VAL A 116 -0.58 9.08 -4.42
N GLY A 117 0.45 9.89 -4.64
CA GLY A 117 1.32 10.37 -3.58
C GLY A 117 0.63 11.32 -2.62
N TYR A 118 1.27 11.60 -1.49
CA TYR A 118 0.80 12.58 -0.50
C TYR A 118 0.57 13.98 -1.12
N ASP A 119 1.38 14.35 -2.11
CA ASP A 119 1.27 15.58 -2.89
C ASP A 119 0.17 15.55 -3.96
N GLY A 120 -0.58 14.45 -4.06
CA GLY A 120 -1.64 14.25 -5.03
C GLY A 120 -1.15 13.91 -6.44
N ARG A 121 0.17 13.72 -6.65
CA ARG A 121 0.73 13.35 -7.96
C ARG A 121 0.74 11.84 -8.14
N ASN A 122 0.52 11.42 -9.38
CA ASN A 122 0.53 10.01 -9.75
C ASN A 122 1.94 9.55 -10.09
N ARG A 123 2.33 8.40 -9.58
CA ARG A 123 3.65 7.78 -9.80
C ARG A 123 3.50 6.29 -10.04
N LEU A 124 4.43 5.70 -10.77
CA LEU A 124 4.50 4.25 -10.93
C LEU A 124 5.14 3.64 -9.68
N CYS A 125 4.41 2.76 -9.04
CA CYS A 125 4.84 2.00 -7.87
C CYS A 125 4.94 0.52 -8.21
N LEU A 126 5.67 -0.23 -7.37
CA LEU A 126 5.92 -1.66 -7.56
C LEU A 126 5.61 -2.42 -6.28
N ALA A 127 4.89 -3.53 -6.38
CA ALA A 127 4.69 -4.52 -5.33
C ALA A 127 5.14 -5.89 -5.82
N THR A 128 5.70 -6.71 -4.93
CA THR A 128 6.11 -8.09 -5.25
C THR A 128 5.32 -9.09 -4.44
N SER A 129 5.19 -10.31 -4.97
CA SER A 129 4.51 -11.40 -4.30
C SER A 129 5.15 -12.73 -4.70
N ALA A 130 5.32 -13.64 -3.74
CA ALA A 130 5.81 -14.99 -4.03
C ALA A 130 4.69 -15.88 -4.60
N ASP A 131 3.46 -15.68 -4.14
CA ASP A 131 2.31 -16.56 -4.41
C ASP A 131 1.21 -15.91 -5.24
N GLY A 132 1.29 -14.61 -5.50
CA GLY A 132 0.31 -13.79 -6.21
C GLY A 132 -0.93 -13.42 -5.38
N VAL A 133 -0.94 -13.73 -4.08
CA VAL A 133 -2.04 -13.47 -3.14
C VAL A 133 -1.60 -12.48 -2.07
N GLU A 134 -0.42 -12.69 -1.47
CA GLU A 134 0.17 -11.80 -0.49
C GLU A 134 1.17 -10.85 -1.14
N TRP A 135 0.89 -9.55 -1.08
CA TRP A 135 1.65 -8.53 -1.79
C TRP A 135 2.46 -7.66 -0.84
N GLN A 136 3.69 -7.35 -1.24
CA GLN A 136 4.64 -6.50 -0.53
C GLN A 136 4.95 -5.26 -1.39
N PRO A 137 4.23 -4.15 -1.17
CA PRO A 137 4.52 -2.89 -1.83
C PRO A 137 5.89 -2.35 -1.45
N ARG A 138 6.65 -1.87 -2.43
CA ARG A 138 7.88 -1.11 -2.17
C ARG A 138 7.54 0.21 -1.51
N ARG A 139 8.50 0.73 -0.75
CA ARG A 139 8.33 1.97 0.02
C ARG A 139 8.27 3.22 -0.86
N GLU A 140 8.98 3.19 -1.98
CA GLU A 140 9.17 4.31 -2.90
C GLU A 140 8.68 3.91 -4.29
N ALA A 141 8.16 4.90 -5.03
CA ALA A 141 7.85 4.77 -6.44
C ALA A 141 9.09 4.36 -7.24
N VAL A 142 8.87 3.60 -8.30
CA VAL A 142 9.94 3.17 -9.24
C VAL A 142 10.08 4.13 -10.42
N PHE A 143 9.04 4.91 -10.72
CA PHE A 143 9.10 5.89 -11.81
C PHE A 143 8.13 7.06 -11.58
N SER A 144 8.60 8.28 -11.88
CA SER A 144 7.86 9.54 -11.72
C SER A 144 7.80 10.29 -13.05
N PRO A 145 6.78 10.07 -13.90
CA PRO A 145 6.69 10.67 -15.25
C PRO A 145 6.76 12.21 -15.25
N HIS A 146 6.26 12.84 -14.18
CA HIS A 146 6.28 14.29 -13.98
C HIS A 146 7.68 14.91 -13.88
N GLU A 147 8.70 14.13 -13.54
CA GLU A 147 10.09 14.61 -13.43
C GLU A 147 10.81 14.61 -14.79
N VAL A 148 10.20 13.98 -15.80
CA VAL A 148 10.89 13.65 -17.05
C VAL A 148 10.32 14.42 -18.24
N ALA A 149 8.99 14.44 -18.44
CA ALA A 149 8.45 15.05 -19.68
C ALA A 149 6.95 15.38 -19.68
N THR A 150 6.16 15.04 -18.66
CA THR A 150 4.69 15.16 -18.77
C THR A 150 4.18 16.54 -18.34
N VAL A 151 3.66 17.32 -19.29
CA VAL A 151 2.62 18.32 -18.99
C VAL A 151 1.31 17.55 -18.76
N GLY A 152 0.74 17.63 -17.56
CA GLY A 152 -0.49 16.89 -17.21
C GLY A 152 -0.26 15.64 -16.35
N GLU A 153 -1.33 14.90 -16.07
CA GLU A 153 -1.37 13.82 -15.08
C GLU A 153 -1.04 12.45 -15.69
N PHE A 154 -0.20 11.66 -15.01
CA PHE A 154 0.03 10.26 -15.36
C PHE A 154 -1.21 9.42 -15.04
N ARG A 155 -2.01 9.09 -16.06
CA ARG A 155 -3.34 8.47 -15.89
C ARG A 155 -3.36 6.99 -16.22
N SER A 156 -2.61 6.55 -17.23
CA SER A 156 -2.61 5.17 -17.72
C SER A 156 -1.20 4.76 -18.12
N TYR A 157 -1.01 3.45 -18.23
CA TYR A 157 0.19 2.87 -18.79
C TYR A 157 -0.08 1.44 -19.26
N SER A 158 0.81 0.96 -20.12
CA SER A 158 0.98 -0.46 -20.44
C SER A 158 2.41 -0.86 -20.15
N VAL A 159 2.61 -2.10 -19.73
CA VAL A 159 3.94 -2.68 -19.56
C VAL A 159 3.98 -4.00 -20.30
N VAL A 160 5.08 -4.23 -21.01
CA VAL A 160 5.35 -5.47 -21.72
C VAL A 160 6.74 -5.95 -21.35
N ALA A 161 6.89 -7.25 -21.11
CA ALA A 161 8.19 -7.88 -21.00
C ALA A 161 8.68 -8.27 -22.40
N ASP A 162 9.89 -7.89 -22.75
CA ASP A 162 10.55 -8.23 -24.01
C ASP A 162 11.87 -8.97 -23.76
N ALA A 163 12.55 -9.40 -24.83
CA ALA A 163 13.81 -10.13 -24.72
C ALA A 163 14.97 -9.29 -24.13
N SER A 164 14.82 -7.96 -24.06
CA SER A 164 15.78 -7.00 -23.55
C SER A 164 15.44 -6.46 -22.15
N GLY A 165 14.35 -6.92 -21.53
CA GLY A 165 13.89 -6.46 -20.23
C GLY A 165 12.40 -6.09 -20.25
N PHE A 166 12.08 -4.88 -19.78
CA PHE A 166 10.72 -4.37 -19.65
C PHE A 166 10.55 -3.04 -20.35
N ARG A 167 9.45 -2.89 -21.08
CA ARG A 167 9.05 -1.68 -21.76
C ARG A 167 7.74 -1.14 -21.19
N LEU A 168 7.78 0.10 -20.72
CA LEU A 168 6.63 0.87 -20.26
C LEU A 168 6.21 1.83 -21.37
N LEU A 169 4.91 1.85 -21.68
CA LEU A 169 4.30 2.79 -22.62
C LEU A 169 3.27 3.63 -21.86
N TYR A 170 3.32 4.94 -22.01
CA TYR A 170 2.40 5.83 -21.31
C TYR A 170 2.06 7.10 -22.09
N PRO A 171 0.81 7.59 -22.01
CA PRO A 171 0.43 8.85 -22.60
C PRO A 171 1.09 10.04 -21.90
N ALA A 172 1.46 11.03 -22.68
CA ALA A 172 2.05 12.28 -22.25
C ALA A 172 1.63 13.41 -23.20
N TRP A 173 2.01 14.64 -22.82
CA TRP A 173 1.91 15.82 -23.69
C TRP A 173 3.30 16.31 -24.02
N HIS A 174 3.55 16.52 -25.31
CA HIS A 174 4.82 17.04 -25.81
C HIS A 174 4.52 18.08 -26.89
N GLU A 175 5.09 19.29 -26.76
CA GLU A 175 4.90 20.39 -27.73
C GLU A 175 3.43 20.69 -28.10
N GLY A 176 2.52 20.58 -27.13
CA GLY A 176 1.10 20.90 -27.34
C GLY A 176 0.26 19.80 -27.99
N ARG A 177 0.84 18.63 -28.27
CA ARG A 177 0.14 17.44 -28.78
C ARG A 177 0.20 16.26 -27.81
N SER A 178 -0.79 15.38 -27.88
CA SER A 178 -0.79 14.11 -27.16
C SER A 178 0.18 13.12 -27.83
N VAL A 179 0.99 12.44 -27.02
CA VAL A 179 1.98 11.46 -27.50
C VAL A 179 2.00 10.24 -26.58
N ILE A 180 2.50 9.11 -27.05
CA ILE A 180 2.89 7.97 -26.23
C ILE A 180 4.41 7.97 -26.12
N LEU A 181 4.91 8.00 -24.88
CA LEU A 181 6.33 7.85 -24.57
C LEU A 181 6.64 6.40 -24.19
N ASP A 182 7.89 5.99 -24.39
CA ASP A 182 8.41 4.78 -23.76
C ASP A 182 9.37 5.06 -22.59
N ALA A 183 9.49 4.06 -21.73
CA ALA A 183 10.57 3.93 -20.77
C ALA A 183 10.99 2.46 -20.69
N ARG A 184 12.27 2.22 -20.43
CA ARG A 184 12.87 0.88 -20.39
C ARG A 184 13.42 0.57 -19.01
N SER A 185 13.37 -0.70 -18.62
CA SER A 185 13.94 -1.16 -17.36
C SER A 185 14.39 -2.60 -17.49
N ASP A 186 15.53 -2.95 -16.89
CA ASP A 186 16.01 -4.33 -16.84
C ASP A 186 15.43 -5.09 -15.62
N ASP A 187 14.98 -4.36 -14.60
CA ASP A 187 14.67 -4.91 -13.27
C ASP A 187 13.31 -4.46 -12.67
N LEU A 188 12.50 -3.72 -13.44
CA LEU A 188 11.24 -3.06 -13.03
C LEU A 188 11.41 -1.94 -11.99
N ILE A 189 12.62 -1.63 -11.57
CA ILE A 189 12.92 -0.66 -10.51
C ILE A 189 13.56 0.58 -11.13
N ALA A 190 14.64 0.41 -11.88
CA ALA A 190 15.34 1.49 -12.55
C ALA A 190 14.75 1.68 -13.95
N TRP A 191 13.97 2.74 -14.13
CA TRP A 191 13.37 3.11 -15.40
C TRP A 191 14.15 4.22 -16.09
N GLN A 192 14.63 3.93 -17.30
CA GLN A 192 15.25 4.88 -18.21
C GLN A 192 14.18 5.41 -19.16
N PRO A 193 13.86 6.72 -19.13
CA PRO A 193 12.95 7.30 -20.10
C PRO A 193 13.52 7.17 -21.51
N GLY A 194 12.66 6.83 -22.46
CA GLY A 194 13.00 6.74 -23.87
C GLY A 194 12.40 7.88 -24.68
N GLU A 195 12.05 7.58 -25.93
CA GLU A 195 11.62 8.54 -26.94
C GLU A 195 10.10 8.49 -27.14
N ILE A 196 9.60 9.36 -28.02
CA ILE A 196 8.21 9.34 -28.47
C ILE A 196 8.02 8.12 -29.36
N VAL A 197 7.13 7.22 -28.96
CA VAL A 197 6.76 6.03 -29.73
C VAL A 197 5.73 6.37 -30.79
N VAL A 198 4.75 7.22 -30.46
CA VAL A 198 3.76 7.66 -31.43
C VAL A 198 3.14 9.00 -31.03
N GLY A 199 2.92 9.87 -32.01
CA GLY A 199 2.18 11.13 -31.85
C GLY A 199 0.72 10.98 -32.25
N ALA A 200 -0.18 11.66 -31.53
CA ALA A 200 -1.59 11.75 -31.89
C ALA A 200 -1.76 12.68 -33.10
N GLU A 201 -2.79 12.42 -33.91
CA GLU A 201 -3.24 13.35 -34.95
C GLU A 201 -3.87 14.60 -34.33
N ASP A 202 -4.03 15.66 -35.12
CA ASP A 202 -4.59 16.93 -34.65
C ASP A 202 -5.98 16.76 -34.01
N GLY A 203 -6.10 17.19 -32.75
CA GLY A 203 -7.35 17.09 -31.97
C GLY A 203 -7.58 15.73 -31.28
N GLU A 204 -6.71 14.75 -31.48
CA GLU A 204 -6.78 13.47 -30.77
C GLU A 204 -6.01 13.51 -29.44
N VAL A 205 -6.57 12.86 -28.42
CA VAL A 205 -5.94 12.70 -27.10
C VAL A 205 -5.88 11.21 -26.77
N PHE A 206 -4.66 10.68 -26.63
CA PHE A 206 -4.44 9.31 -26.20
C PHE A 206 -4.80 9.15 -24.72
N ASP A 207 -5.75 8.26 -24.42
CA ASP A 207 -6.04 7.82 -23.04
C ASP A 207 -5.15 6.64 -22.64
N SER A 208 -4.92 5.68 -23.53
CA SER A 208 -4.02 4.54 -23.31
C SER A 208 -3.63 3.85 -24.61
N LEU A 209 -2.50 3.13 -24.58
CA LEU A 209 -2.02 2.29 -25.67
C LEU A 209 -1.59 0.93 -25.11
N GLN A 210 -2.04 -0.14 -25.75
CA GLN A 210 -1.63 -1.52 -25.48
C GLN A 210 -0.96 -2.08 -26.73
N LEU A 211 0.29 -2.51 -26.61
CA LEU A 211 1.00 -3.22 -27.67
C LEU A 211 0.95 -4.72 -27.38
N LEU A 212 0.47 -5.49 -28.35
CA LEU A 212 0.38 -6.94 -28.26
C LEU A 212 1.69 -7.60 -28.73
N PRO A 213 2.02 -8.80 -28.24
CA PRO A 213 3.17 -9.56 -28.74
C PRO A 213 3.16 -9.78 -30.26
N SER A 214 1.97 -9.88 -30.87
CA SER A 214 1.79 -9.97 -32.33
C SER A 214 2.21 -8.72 -33.12
N GLY A 215 2.50 -7.59 -32.45
CA GLY A 215 2.81 -6.30 -33.07
C GLY A 215 1.59 -5.44 -33.35
N GLU A 216 0.37 -5.94 -33.09
CA GLU A 216 -0.84 -5.13 -33.12
C GLU A 216 -0.91 -4.17 -31.93
N ALA A 217 -1.45 -2.98 -32.16
CA ALA A 217 -1.67 -1.97 -31.13
C ALA A 217 -3.16 -1.65 -30.98
N LEU A 218 -3.60 -1.57 -29.73
CA LEU A 218 -4.91 -1.07 -29.35
C LEU A 218 -4.75 0.27 -28.65
N VAL A 219 -5.41 1.28 -29.20
CA VAL A 219 -5.38 2.66 -28.68
C VAL A 219 -6.77 3.05 -28.22
N ALA A 220 -6.86 3.58 -27.00
CA ALA A 220 -8.05 4.25 -26.51
C ALA A 220 -7.85 5.77 -26.63
N LEU A 221 -8.81 6.43 -27.26
CA LEU A 221 -8.85 7.88 -27.44
C LEU A 221 -9.97 8.49 -26.59
N GLU A 222 -9.72 9.67 -26.01
CA GLU A 222 -10.76 10.42 -25.32
C GLU A 222 -11.83 10.92 -26.32
N ALA A 223 -13.11 10.70 -26.01
CA ALA A 223 -14.25 11.10 -26.85
C ALA A 223 -15.42 11.59 -25.99
N GLY A 224 -15.31 12.80 -25.44
CA GLY A 224 -16.31 13.36 -24.52
C GLY A 224 -16.34 12.58 -23.20
N GLU A 225 -17.52 12.09 -22.80
CA GLU A 225 -17.67 11.23 -21.60
C GLU A 225 -17.38 9.74 -21.85
N ALA A 226 -17.07 9.35 -23.09
CA ALA A 226 -16.79 7.97 -23.49
C ALA A 226 -15.39 7.82 -24.08
N ARG A 227 -14.94 6.58 -24.28
CA ARG A 227 -13.69 6.26 -24.98
C ARG A 227 -13.97 5.63 -26.34
N ARG A 228 -13.18 6.02 -27.34
CA ARG A 228 -13.16 5.36 -28.65
C ARG A 228 -11.98 4.40 -28.70
N PHE A 229 -12.23 3.14 -29.06
CA PHE A 229 -11.20 2.10 -29.16
C PHE A 229 -10.85 1.84 -30.62
N VAL A 230 -9.57 1.96 -30.96
CA VAL A 230 -9.06 1.85 -32.33
C VAL A 230 -7.92 0.83 -32.33
N ARG A 231 -7.98 -0.15 -33.23
CA ARG A 231 -6.88 -1.10 -33.48
C ARG A 231 -6.03 -0.63 -34.67
N GLY A 232 -4.77 -1.03 -34.72
CA GLY A 232 -3.85 -0.74 -35.82
C GLY A 232 -2.45 -1.28 -35.52
N ARG A 233 -1.42 -0.68 -36.14
CA ARG A 233 -0.01 -1.02 -35.94
C ARG A 233 0.84 0.22 -35.67
N ILE A 234 1.98 0.04 -35.03
CA ILE A 234 2.95 1.11 -34.83
C ILE A 234 4.11 0.92 -35.80
N GLU A 235 4.28 1.86 -36.72
CA GLU A 235 5.35 1.85 -37.74
C GLU A 235 5.98 3.24 -37.81
N ASP A 236 7.31 3.34 -37.75
CA ASP A 236 8.09 4.59 -37.86
C ASP A 236 7.56 5.78 -37.04
N GLY A 237 7.09 5.53 -35.82
CA GLY A 237 6.58 6.59 -34.94
C GLY A 237 5.12 7.01 -35.22
N ALA A 238 4.41 6.27 -36.07
CA ALA A 238 3.03 6.53 -36.46
C ALA A 238 2.11 5.34 -36.14
N PHE A 239 0.84 5.63 -35.84
CA PHE A 239 -0.20 4.61 -35.67
C PHE A 239 -0.91 4.43 -37.01
N VAL A 240 -0.57 3.35 -37.71
CA VAL A 240 -1.03 3.04 -39.07
C VAL A 240 -2.08 1.92 -39.06
N ASP A 241 -2.70 1.65 -40.21
CA ASP A 241 -3.75 0.62 -40.38
C ASP A 241 -4.92 0.76 -39.38
N ARG A 242 -5.28 2.00 -39.07
CA ARG A 242 -6.27 2.34 -38.04
C ARG A 242 -7.66 1.84 -38.44
N ALA A 243 -8.25 0.98 -37.62
CA ALA A 243 -9.62 0.51 -37.78
C ALA A 243 -10.38 0.57 -36.44
N PRO A 244 -11.69 0.91 -36.42
CA PRO A 244 -12.49 0.80 -35.22
C PRO A 244 -12.46 -0.63 -34.67
N LEU A 245 -12.29 -0.77 -33.35
CA LEU A 245 -12.47 -2.06 -32.71
C LEU A 245 -13.97 -2.26 -32.42
N ALA A 246 -14.57 -3.29 -33.02
CA ALA A 246 -15.92 -3.71 -32.66
C ALA A 246 -15.88 -4.38 -31.27
N VAL A 247 -16.14 -3.59 -30.22
CA VAL A 247 -16.18 -4.09 -28.84
C VAL A 247 -17.58 -4.66 -28.59
N PRO A 248 -17.71 -5.94 -28.19
CA PRO A 248 -19.00 -6.48 -27.76
C PRO A 248 -19.49 -5.67 -26.56
N THR A 249 -20.71 -5.15 -26.60
CA THR A 249 -21.26 -4.37 -25.48
C THR A 249 -21.93 -5.32 -24.48
N PRO A 250 -21.39 -5.50 -23.26
CA PRO A 250 -22.05 -6.31 -22.24
C PRO A 250 -23.43 -5.76 -21.89
N ALA A 251 -24.37 -6.63 -21.51
CA ALA A 251 -25.75 -6.21 -21.22
C ALA A 251 -25.84 -5.20 -20.05
N PHE A 252 -24.94 -5.29 -19.07
CA PHE A 252 -24.87 -4.33 -17.96
C PHE A 252 -24.25 -2.97 -18.36
N ALA A 253 -23.60 -2.87 -19.51
CA ALA A 253 -22.77 -1.72 -19.86
C ALA A 253 -23.44 -0.86 -20.93
N ARG A 254 -24.18 0.18 -20.51
CA ARG A 254 -24.58 1.25 -21.45
C ARG A 254 -23.40 2.14 -21.84
N ARG A 255 -22.37 2.20 -20.99
CA ARG A 255 -21.12 2.90 -21.24
C ARG A 255 -19.94 1.96 -21.01
N VAL A 256 -19.11 1.78 -22.03
CA VAL A 256 -17.82 1.09 -21.92
C VAL A 256 -16.77 2.11 -21.48
N GLU A 257 -16.09 1.81 -20.39
CA GLU A 257 -15.05 2.66 -19.79
C GLU A 257 -13.66 2.21 -20.22
N GLU A 258 -13.36 0.93 -20.14
CA GLU A 258 -12.01 0.42 -20.39
C GLU A 258 -12.06 -0.94 -21.07
N VAL A 259 -11.10 -1.19 -21.95
CA VAL A 259 -10.93 -2.46 -22.66
C VAL A 259 -9.48 -2.88 -22.51
N VAL A 260 -9.26 -4.09 -21.99
CA VAL A 260 -7.92 -4.67 -21.83
C VAL A 260 -7.86 -5.94 -22.65
N LEU A 261 -6.86 -6.01 -23.52
CA LEU A 261 -6.65 -7.13 -24.41
C LEU A 261 -5.38 -7.89 -24.02
N ARG A 262 -5.49 -9.22 -24.00
CA ARG A 262 -4.39 -10.14 -23.70
C ARG A 262 -4.35 -11.24 -24.76
N GLU A 263 -3.13 -11.58 -25.15
CA GLU A 263 -2.85 -12.67 -26.08
C GLU A 263 -2.04 -13.74 -25.32
N GLY A 264 -2.49 -14.99 -25.36
CA GLY A 264 -1.78 -16.09 -24.70
C GLY A 264 -2.30 -17.47 -25.10
N ALA A 265 -1.38 -18.42 -25.30
CA ALA A 265 -1.67 -19.81 -25.67
C ALA A 265 -2.61 -19.96 -26.90
N GLY A 266 -2.47 -19.08 -27.90
CA GLY A 266 -3.27 -19.11 -29.12
C GLY A 266 -4.72 -18.62 -28.96
N ARG A 267 -5.05 -17.93 -27.86
CA ARG A 267 -6.37 -17.33 -27.63
C ARG A 267 -6.24 -15.86 -27.25
N PHE A 268 -7.24 -15.09 -27.65
CA PHE A 268 -7.43 -13.72 -27.24
C PHE A 268 -8.39 -13.67 -26.05
N ARG A 269 -8.03 -12.86 -25.06
CA ARG A 269 -8.88 -12.55 -23.91
C ARG A 269 -9.11 -11.06 -23.85
N LEU A 270 -10.38 -10.67 -23.88
CA LEU A 270 -10.81 -9.28 -23.83
C LEU A 270 -11.58 -9.03 -22.53
N LEU A 271 -11.03 -8.17 -21.68
CA LEU A 271 -11.69 -7.67 -20.49
C LEU A 271 -12.36 -6.34 -20.83
N ILE A 272 -13.66 -6.23 -20.56
CA ILE A 272 -14.44 -5.02 -20.81
C ILE A 272 -14.96 -4.51 -19.47
N VAL A 273 -14.62 -3.26 -19.15
CA VAL A 273 -15.15 -2.54 -18.00
C VAL A 273 -16.24 -1.61 -18.48
N GLY A 274 -17.40 -1.69 -17.86
CA GLY A 274 -18.51 -0.80 -18.17
C GLY A 274 -19.54 -0.74 -17.07
N GLY A 275 -20.53 0.12 -17.26
CA GLY A 275 -21.66 0.26 -16.35
C GLY A 275 -22.78 1.07 -16.99
N ASP A 276 -23.91 1.17 -16.29
CA ASP A 276 -25.02 2.03 -16.68
C ASP A 276 -25.05 3.26 -15.77
N PRO A 277 -24.80 4.48 -16.28
CA PRO A 277 -24.90 5.71 -15.49
C PRO A 277 -26.28 5.93 -14.86
N ALA A 278 -27.33 5.31 -15.42
CA ALA A 278 -28.71 5.39 -14.91
C ALA A 278 -29.04 4.32 -13.86
N GLU A 279 -28.10 3.44 -13.51
CA GLU A 279 -28.28 2.40 -12.48
C GLU A 279 -28.49 3.03 -11.09
N THR A 280 -29.56 2.63 -10.40
CA THR A 280 -29.94 3.11 -9.06
C THR A 280 -29.77 2.00 -8.01
N PRO A 281 -29.47 2.32 -6.74
CA PRO A 281 -29.29 3.66 -6.16
C PRO A 281 -27.95 4.32 -6.51
N GLU A 282 -26.98 3.55 -7.00
CA GLU A 282 -25.64 4.06 -7.30
C GLU A 282 -25.00 3.23 -8.45
N PRO A 283 -24.54 3.86 -9.53
CA PRO A 283 -24.07 3.10 -10.70
C PRO A 283 -22.68 2.52 -10.46
N ARG A 284 -22.40 1.30 -10.96
CA ARG A 284 -21.12 0.60 -10.72
C ARG A 284 -20.46 0.07 -11.98
N PHE A 285 -19.12 0.04 -11.94
CA PHE A 285 -18.36 -0.68 -12.95
C PHE A 285 -18.39 -2.19 -12.68
N ARG A 286 -18.71 -2.95 -13.72
CA ARG A 286 -18.56 -4.41 -13.75
C ARG A 286 -17.57 -4.77 -14.86
N ILE A 287 -17.02 -5.97 -14.74
CA ILE A 287 -16.09 -6.52 -15.72
C ILE A 287 -16.78 -7.67 -16.45
N ALA A 288 -16.67 -7.68 -17.77
CA ALA A 288 -16.96 -8.84 -18.60
C ALA A 288 -15.63 -9.39 -19.15
N LEU A 289 -15.52 -10.72 -19.27
CA LEU A 289 -14.41 -11.40 -19.92
C LEU A 289 -14.96 -12.09 -21.15
N TYR A 290 -14.33 -11.82 -22.29
CA TYR A 290 -14.59 -12.49 -23.55
C TYR A 290 -13.35 -13.27 -23.96
N GLU A 291 -13.54 -14.42 -24.58
CA GLU A 291 -12.47 -15.25 -25.11
C GLU A 291 -12.78 -15.63 -26.56
N GLY A 292 -11.74 -15.77 -27.38
CA GLY A 292 -11.86 -16.15 -28.79
C GLY A 292 -10.53 -16.63 -29.36
N GLU A 293 -10.55 -17.26 -30.53
CA GLU A 293 -9.34 -17.64 -31.28
C GLU A 293 -8.79 -16.45 -32.09
N SER A 294 -9.64 -15.46 -32.33
CA SER A 294 -9.33 -14.19 -32.99
C SER A 294 -10.13 -13.05 -32.34
N LEU A 295 -9.75 -11.81 -32.62
CA LEU A 295 -10.50 -10.63 -32.17
C LEU A 295 -11.94 -10.59 -32.70
N ASP A 296 -12.20 -11.20 -33.85
CA ASP A 296 -13.52 -11.22 -34.48
C ASP A 296 -14.41 -12.38 -33.96
N SER A 297 -13.84 -13.34 -33.22
CA SER A 297 -14.54 -14.52 -32.67
C SER A 297 -14.75 -14.46 -31.16
N LEU A 298 -14.62 -13.27 -30.56
CA LEU A 298 -14.77 -13.07 -29.12
C LEU A 298 -16.21 -13.37 -28.65
N ALA A 299 -16.34 -14.28 -27.68
CA ALA A 299 -17.58 -14.61 -27.02
C ALA A 299 -17.42 -14.53 -25.49
N PRO A 300 -18.49 -14.27 -24.72
CA PRO A 300 -18.41 -14.25 -23.25
C PRO A 300 -17.77 -15.54 -22.72
N ALA A 301 -16.87 -15.41 -21.74
CA ALA A 301 -16.21 -16.56 -21.14
C ALA A 301 -17.26 -17.54 -20.56
N PRO A 302 -17.05 -18.86 -20.70
CA PRO A 302 -17.94 -19.86 -20.13
C PRO A 302 -18.16 -19.62 -18.63
N GLY A 303 -19.42 -19.70 -18.18
CA GLY A 303 -19.77 -19.49 -16.77
C GLY A 303 -19.93 -18.01 -16.36
N SER A 304 -19.87 -17.07 -17.32
CA SER A 304 -20.28 -15.69 -17.09
C SER A 304 -21.73 -15.61 -16.62
N GLN A 305 -22.06 -14.58 -15.85
CA GLN A 305 -23.43 -14.36 -15.39
C GLN A 305 -24.38 -13.99 -16.53
N SER A 306 -25.69 -14.03 -16.24
CA SER A 306 -26.73 -13.69 -17.21
C SER A 306 -26.66 -12.26 -17.75
N ASP A 307 -26.04 -11.34 -17.01
CA ASP A 307 -25.79 -9.96 -17.45
C ASP A 307 -24.49 -9.79 -18.25
N GLY A 308 -23.72 -10.87 -18.42
CA GLY A 308 -22.43 -10.90 -19.10
C GLY A 308 -21.22 -10.56 -18.23
N SER A 309 -21.41 -10.30 -16.92
CA SER A 309 -20.29 -10.02 -16.02
C SER A 309 -19.64 -11.29 -15.46
N VAL A 310 -18.33 -11.23 -15.18
CA VAL A 310 -17.58 -12.40 -14.69
C VAL A 310 -17.86 -12.76 -13.24
N VAL A 311 -18.29 -11.79 -12.43
CA VAL A 311 -18.49 -11.96 -10.98
C VAL A 311 -19.64 -11.07 -10.48
N ALA A 312 -20.47 -11.63 -9.61
CA ALA A 312 -21.60 -10.90 -9.03
C ALA A 312 -21.09 -9.80 -8.09
N LEU A 313 -21.59 -8.58 -8.27
CA LEU A 313 -21.41 -7.52 -7.29
C LEU A 313 -22.47 -7.66 -6.19
N GLY A 314 -22.05 -7.52 -4.93
CA GLY A 314 -22.97 -7.54 -3.78
C GLY A 314 -23.86 -6.30 -3.71
N GLU A 315 -24.74 -6.24 -2.72
CA GLU A 315 -25.61 -5.08 -2.48
C GLU A 315 -24.82 -3.77 -2.30
N PRO A 316 -25.44 -2.60 -2.59
CA PRO A 316 -24.83 -1.29 -2.36
C PRO A 316 -24.35 -1.14 -0.92
N ALA A 317 -23.11 -0.66 -0.79
CA ALA A 317 -22.59 -0.30 0.51
C ALA A 317 -23.34 0.92 1.04
N THR A 318 -23.79 0.83 2.30
CA THR A 318 -24.39 1.97 2.99
C THR A 318 -23.31 2.69 3.79
N SER A 319 -23.14 3.99 3.54
CA SER A 319 -22.18 4.81 4.30
C SER A 319 -22.60 4.88 5.76
N THR A 320 -21.64 4.70 6.67
CA THR A 320 -21.89 4.87 8.11
C THR A 320 -21.44 6.25 8.57
N LEU A 321 -22.02 6.73 9.68
CA LEU A 321 -21.57 7.97 10.33
C LEU A 321 -20.08 7.95 10.72
N PHE A 322 -19.49 6.76 10.92
CA PHE A 322 -18.06 6.61 11.19
C PHE A 322 -17.18 6.92 9.97
N HIS A 323 -17.63 6.52 8.77
CA HIS A 323 -16.92 6.82 7.53
C HIS A 323 -16.78 8.34 7.33
N ASP A 324 -17.86 9.09 7.57
CA ASP A 324 -17.88 10.53 7.32
C ASP A 324 -16.97 11.32 8.29
N ILE A 325 -16.77 10.82 9.51
CA ILE A 325 -15.89 11.47 10.51
C ILE A 325 -14.42 11.04 10.41
N THR A 326 -14.08 10.00 9.64
CA THR A 326 -12.69 9.49 9.57
C THR A 326 -11.71 10.51 8.98
N ARG A 327 -12.08 11.19 7.90
CA ARG A 327 -11.21 12.16 7.21
C ARG A 327 -10.90 13.38 8.09
N PRO A 328 -11.89 14.07 8.70
CA PRO A 328 -11.62 15.13 9.67
C PRO A 328 -10.79 14.66 10.87
N ALA A 329 -11.03 13.45 11.39
CA ALA A 329 -10.28 12.90 12.52
C ALA A 329 -8.80 12.64 12.16
N SER A 330 -8.52 12.12 10.96
CA SER A 330 -7.15 11.89 10.49
C SER A 330 -6.36 13.20 10.36
N ASP A 331 -6.96 14.23 9.74
CA ASP A 331 -6.34 15.55 9.60
C ASP A 331 -6.03 16.16 10.97
N PHE A 332 -6.98 16.07 11.90
CA PHE A 332 -6.81 16.53 13.27
C PHE A 332 -5.67 15.82 14.02
N ILE A 333 -5.60 14.48 13.92
CA ILE A 333 -4.54 13.68 14.58
C ILE A 333 -3.15 14.08 14.07
N GLN A 334 -2.99 14.28 12.75
CA GLN A 334 -1.71 14.65 12.18
C GLN A 334 -1.23 16.02 12.69
N VAL A 335 -2.14 16.98 12.83
CA VAL A 335 -1.85 18.28 13.46
C VAL A 335 -1.37 18.08 14.89
N VAL A 336 -2.13 17.34 15.71
CA VAL A 336 -1.80 17.09 17.12
C VAL A 336 -0.45 16.37 17.29
N MET A 337 -0.16 15.36 16.46
CA MET A 337 1.11 14.63 16.50
C MET A 337 2.30 15.50 16.11
N THR A 338 2.14 16.40 15.14
CA THR A 338 3.19 17.34 14.72
C THR A 338 3.57 18.28 15.86
N PHE A 339 2.58 18.80 16.61
CA PHE A 339 2.84 19.57 17.83
C PHE A 339 3.49 18.72 18.93
N GLY A 340 3.07 17.47 19.10
CA GLY A 340 3.65 16.54 20.08
C GLY A 340 5.15 16.29 19.87
N VAL A 341 5.59 16.07 18.62
CA VAL A 341 7.01 15.88 18.28
C VAL A 341 7.81 17.15 18.58
N GLY A 342 7.32 18.31 18.16
CA GLY A 342 7.97 19.60 18.43
C GLY A 342 8.16 19.84 19.93
N MET A 343 7.15 19.53 20.73
CA MET A 343 7.21 19.67 22.18
C MET A 343 8.17 18.69 22.85
N GLY A 344 8.23 17.44 22.39
CA GLY A 344 9.21 16.46 22.86
C GLY A 344 10.64 16.97 22.67
N LEU A 345 10.91 17.58 21.51
CA LEU A 345 12.21 18.19 21.20
C LEU A 345 12.53 19.37 22.12
N ILE A 346 11.58 20.29 22.30
CA ILE A 346 11.74 21.45 23.19
C ILE A 346 12.00 21.01 24.63
N SER A 347 11.27 20.01 25.12
CA SER A 347 11.42 19.47 26.48
C SER A 347 12.82 18.87 26.70
N LEU A 348 13.29 18.06 25.75
CA LEU A 348 14.63 17.48 25.78
C LEU A 348 15.72 18.54 25.78
N LEU A 349 15.62 19.54 24.89
CA LEU A 349 16.56 20.65 24.80
C LEU A 349 16.55 21.52 26.07
N ALA A 350 15.38 21.82 26.63
CA ALA A 350 15.27 22.60 27.85
C ALA A 350 15.91 21.87 29.05
N LEU A 351 15.62 20.57 29.19
CA LEU A 351 16.14 19.76 30.28
C LEU A 351 17.65 19.55 30.18
N HIS A 352 18.12 19.06 29.04
CA HIS A 352 19.54 18.74 28.85
C HIS A 352 20.39 19.98 28.58
N GLY A 353 19.84 21.04 27.98
CA GLY A 353 20.52 22.32 27.84
C GLY A 353 20.86 22.95 29.19
N ARG A 354 19.89 23.03 30.11
CA ARG A 354 20.15 23.53 31.49
C ARG A 354 21.17 22.66 32.23
N ARG A 355 21.05 21.33 32.11
CA ARG A 355 21.98 20.38 32.75
C ARG A 355 23.39 20.41 32.15
N ALA A 356 23.53 20.67 30.85
CA ALA A 356 24.82 20.81 30.19
C ALA A 356 25.59 22.02 30.72
N VAL A 357 24.90 23.12 31.03
CA VAL A 357 25.52 24.34 31.55
C VAL A 357 25.92 24.21 33.03
N LYS A 358 24.99 23.82 33.92
CA LYS A 358 25.26 23.82 35.37
C LYS A 358 24.85 22.55 36.14
N GLY A 359 24.34 21.51 35.48
CA GLY A 359 23.81 20.31 36.16
C GLY A 359 24.86 19.30 36.64
N PRO A 360 24.45 18.29 37.43
CA PRO A 360 25.25 17.09 37.67
C PRO A 360 25.39 16.27 36.38
N ARG A 361 26.53 15.58 36.18
CA ARG A 361 26.82 14.76 34.99
C ARG A 361 26.73 15.54 33.66
N ARG A 362 27.30 16.75 33.61
CA ARG A 362 27.26 17.67 32.46
C ARG A 362 27.69 17.03 31.15
N GLY A 363 28.74 16.21 31.18
CA GLY A 363 29.26 15.52 30.00
C GLY A 363 28.19 14.71 29.25
N PHE A 364 27.32 13.98 29.95
CA PHE A 364 26.23 13.24 29.32
C PHE A 364 25.16 14.16 28.71
N SER A 365 24.85 15.28 29.36
CA SER A 365 23.88 16.23 28.82
C SER A 365 24.43 16.98 27.60
N VAL A 366 25.71 17.32 27.60
CA VAL A 366 26.42 17.87 26.44
C VAL A 366 26.41 16.87 25.28
N LEU A 367 26.70 15.60 25.54
CA LEU A 367 26.67 14.54 24.54
C LEU A 367 25.29 14.43 23.90
N VAL A 368 24.21 14.38 24.68
CA VAL A 368 22.83 14.29 24.16
C VAL A 368 22.49 15.48 23.26
N VAL A 369 22.80 16.71 23.69
CA VAL A 369 22.51 17.91 22.90
C VAL A 369 23.35 17.95 21.62
N ALA A 370 24.63 17.59 21.69
CA ALA A 370 25.52 17.53 20.54
C ALA A 370 25.10 16.45 19.53
N SER A 371 24.73 15.25 20.01
CA SER A 371 24.20 14.18 19.17
C SER A 371 22.90 14.59 18.49
N LEU A 372 21.99 15.24 19.21
CA LEU A 372 20.74 15.74 18.65
C LEU A 372 21.00 16.79 17.55
N ALA A 373 21.90 17.75 17.80
CA ALA A 373 22.30 18.75 16.80
C ALA A 373 22.94 18.09 15.58
N ALA A 374 23.87 17.14 15.79
CA ALA A 374 24.51 16.41 14.70
C ALA A 374 23.51 15.63 13.84
N MET A 375 22.57 14.90 14.46
CA MET A 375 21.54 14.15 13.74
C MET A 375 20.61 15.07 12.94
N VAL A 376 20.19 16.21 13.51
CA VAL A 376 19.38 17.20 12.79
C VAL A 376 20.17 17.77 11.61
N THR A 377 21.39 18.26 11.84
CA THR A 377 22.20 18.87 10.78
C THR A 377 22.50 17.89 9.65
N VAL A 378 22.89 16.65 9.96
CA VAL A 378 23.17 15.61 8.96
C VAL A 378 21.91 15.27 8.17
N GLN A 379 20.75 15.13 8.83
CA GLN A 379 19.49 14.83 8.15
C GLN A 379 19.09 15.94 7.17
N PHE A 380 19.17 17.21 7.59
CA PHE A 380 18.86 18.34 6.72
C PHE A 380 19.88 18.48 5.58
N ALA A 381 21.18 18.29 5.84
CA ALA A 381 22.22 18.33 4.83
C ALA A 381 22.10 17.19 3.80
N HIS A 382 21.73 15.99 4.24
CA HIS A 382 21.47 14.86 3.35
C HIS A 382 20.24 15.11 2.45
N ARG A 383 19.18 15.72 3.00
CA ARG A 383 17.98 16.10 2.23
C ARG A 383 18.24 17.23 1.24
N ALA A 384 19.05 18.22 1.60
CA ALA A 384 19.38 19.36 0.75
C ALA A 384 20.47 19.04 -0.30
N GLY A 385 21.40 18.13 0.03
CA GLY A 385 22.55 17.76 -0.80
C GLY A 385 22.53 16.29 -1.20
N ALA A 386 21.39 15.80 -1.70
CA ALA A 386 21.13 14.39 -2.00
C ALA A 386 22.20 13.70 -2.88
N ALA A 387 22.99 14.46 -3.65
CA ALA A 387 24.06 13.95 -4.51
C ALA A 387 25.42 13.72 -3.81
N SER A 388 25.61 14.11 -2.54
CA SER A 388 26.90 13.95 -1.85
C SER A 388 27.05 12.58 -1.15
N PRO A 389 28.03 11.75 -1.54
CA PRO A 389 28.28 10.45 -0.89
C PRO A 389 28.71 10.56 0.58
N LEU A 390 29.16 11.73 1.02
CA LEU A 390 29.52 11.98 2.42
C LEU A 390 28.28 12.05 3.30
N TRP A 391 27.27 12.84 2.91
CA TRP A 391 26.06 13.02 3.70
C TRP A 391 25.24 11.74 3.81
N GLY A 392 25.17 10.93 2.73
CA GLY A 392 24.56 9.60 2.77
C GLY A 392 25.21 8.68 3.80
N ARG A 393 26.54 8.54 3.76
CA ARG A 393 27.29 7.71 4.72
C ARG A 393 27.16 8.19 6.18
N LEU A 394 27.19 9.50 6.40
CA LEU A 394 26.99 10.07 7.74
C LEU A 394 25.56 9.82 8.24
N ASN A 395 24.57 9.92 7.36
CA ASN A 395 23.18 9.61 7.68
C ASN A 395 23.00 8.13 8.04
N ASP A 396 23.57 7.22 7.26
CA ASP A 396 23.53 5.78 7.51
C ASP A 396 24.21 5.41 8.83
N LEU A 397 25.36 6.03 9.12
CA LEU A 397 26.07 5.86 10.38
C LEU A 397 25.20 6.26 11.58
N LEU A 398 24.61 7.47 11.55
CA LEU A 398 23.87 8.00 12.69
C LEU A 398 22.51 7.30 12.90
N PHE A 399 21.74 7.11 11.84
CA PHE A 399 20.34 6.64 11.93
C PHE A 399 20.18 5.13 11.83
N TYR A 400 20.99 4.45 11.03
CA TYR A 400 20.89 2.99 10.88
C TYR A 400 21.86 2.27 11.81
N ASN A 401 23.15 2.63 11.77
CA ASN A 401 24.15 1.88 12.54
C ASN A 401 24.09 2.20 14.04
N ILE A 402 24.16 3.49 14.41
CA ILE A 402 24.24 3.91 15.81
C ILE A 402 22.86 3.87 16.48
N GLN A 403 21.87 4.57 15.93
CA GLN A 403 20.55 4.69 16.56
C GLN A 403 19.86 3.32 16.70
N GLN A 404 19.89 2.45 15.68
CA GLN A 404 19.26 1.13 15.81
C GLN A 404 20.00 0.23 16.78
N SER A 405 21.34 0.24 16.80
CA SER A 405 22.10 -0.56 17.76
C SER A 405 21.86 -0.11 19.20
N ILE A 406 21.88 1.20 19.47
CA ILE A 406 21.57 1.73 20.81
C ILE A 406 20.11 1.46 21.18
N GLY A 407 19.19 1.59 20.23
CA GLY A 407 17.78 1.24 20.39
C GLY A 407 17.62 -0.24 20.75
N GLY A 408 18.30 -1.12 20.02
CA GLY A 408 18.35 -2.56 20.28
C GLY A 408 18.89 -2.88 21.66
N THR A 409 19.94 -2.20 22.11
CA THR A 409 20.46 -2.33 23.48
C THR A 409 19.44 -1.88 24.52
N MET A 410 18.75 -0.76 24.29
CA MET A 410 17.72 -0.25 25.21
C MET A 410 16.54 -1.23 25.30
N PHE A 411 16.06 -1.75 24.16
CA PHE A 411 15.01 -2.77 24.12
C PHE A 411 15.47 -4.09 24.75
N GLY A 412 16.72 -4.51 24.51
CA GLY A 412 17.30 -5.70 25.11
C GLY A 412 17.38 -5.59 26.63
N LEU A 413 17.80 -4.44 27.15
CA LEU A 413 17.79 -4.15 28.59
C LEU A 413 16.36 -4.15 29.13
N LEU A 414 15.41 -3.49 28.44
CA LEU A 414 14.00 -3.47 28.83
C LEU A 414 13.42 -4.89 28.87
N ALA A 415 13.69 -5.71 27.85
CA ALA A 415 13.28 -7.10 27.78
C ALA A 415 13.88 -7.93 28.92
N ALA A 416 15.17 -7.76 29.21
CA ALA A 416 15.83 -8.41 30.35
C ALA A 416 15.21 -7.99 31.69
N TYR A 417 14.86 -6.72 31.86
CA TYR A 417 14.14 -6.22 33.04
C TYR A 417 12.74 -6.79 33.16
N LEU A 418 11.98 -6.81 32.07
CA LEU A 418 10.64 -7.38 32.02
C LEU A 418 10.67 -8.88 32.31
N LEU A 419 11.61 -9.61 31.71
CA LEU A 419 11.82 -11.04 31.95
C LEU A 419 12.21 -11.29 33.41
N SER A 420 13.11 -10.48 33.98
CA SER A 420 13.50 -10.55 35.39
C SER A 420 12.32 -10.26 36.33
N ALA A 421 11.48 -9.29 35.99
CA ALA A 421 10.29 -8.95 36.77
C ALA A 421 9.23 -10.06 36.66
N ALA A 422 8.99 -10.56 35.44
CA ALA A 422 8.09 -11.67 35.16
C ALA A 422 8.55 -12.94 35.89
N TYR A 423 9.82 -13.31 35.82
CA TYR A 423 10.37 -14.46 36.55
C TYR A 423 10.16 -14.33 38.07
N ARG A 424 10.38 -13.14 38.64
CA ARG A 424 10.11 -12.87 40.06
C ARG A 424 8.62 -12.97 40.43
N ALA A 425 7.73 -12.61 39.51
CA ALA A 425 6.27 -12.69 39.67
C ALA A 425 5.73 -14.13 39.47
N PHE A 426 6.24 -14.82 38.44
CA PHE A 426 6.00 -16.22 38.10
C PHE A 426 6.93 -17.16 38.87
N ARG A 427 6.98 -17.05 40.20
CA ARG A 427 7.46 -18.19 40.98
C ARG A 427 6.52 -19.34 40.67
N VAL A 428 7.01 -20.40 40.02
CA VAL A 428 6.25 -21.63 39.76
C VAL A 428 5.86 -22.20 41.13
N ARG A 429 4.64 -21.88 41.55
CA ARG A 429 4.07 -22.26 42.85
C ARG A 429 2.97 -23.30 42.71
N SER A 430 2.59 -23.64 41.48
CA SER A 430 1.59 -24.65 41.15
C SER A 430 2.00 -25.43 39.92
N PHE A 431 1.43 -26.62 39.77
CA PHE A 431 1.62 -27.47 38.60
C PHE A 431 1.11 -26.78 37.32
N ASP A 432 -0.01 -26.06 37.39
CA ASP A 432 -0.54 -25.30 36.25
C ASP A 432 0.43 -24.20 35.77
N ALA A 433 1.08 -23.50 36.70
CA ALA A 433 2.09 -22.50 36.36
C ALA A 433 3.36 -23.13 35.75
N LEU A 434 3.69 -24.37 36.13
CA LEU A 434 4.80 -25.14 35.55
C LEU A 434 4.49 -25.52 34.10
N VAL A 435 3.29 -26.03 33.84
CA VAL A 435 2.84 -26.39 32.49
C VAL A 435 2.84 -25.17 31.59
N LEU A 436 2.33 -24.04 32.07
CA LEU A 436 2.27 -22.79 31.29
C LEU A 436 3.67 -22.25 30.97
N ALA A 437 4.60 -22.31 31.93
CA ALA A 437 5.99 -21.97 31.71
C ALA A 437 6.69 -22.90 30.71
N ALA A 438 6.47 -24.23 30.81
CA ALA A 438 7.03 -25.21 29.90
C ALA A 438 6.53 -25.01 28.45
N VAL A 439 5.24 -24.73 28.27
CA VAL A 439 4.64 -24.42 26.97
C VAL A 439 5.21 -23.12 26.40
N ALA A 440 5.32 -22.07 27.20
CA ALA A 440 5.91 -20.80 26.76
C ALA A 440 7.39 -20.96 26.36
N SER A 441 8.17 -21.72 27.12
CA SER A 441 9.57 -22.02 26.78
C SER A 441 9.70 -22.84 25.50
N LEU A 442 8.83 -23.83 25.28
CA LEU A 442 8.79 -24.59 24.02
C LEU A 442 8.47 -23.70 22.82
N ILE A 443 7.50 -22.78 22.96
CA ILE A 443 7.13 -21.84 21.90
C ILE A 443 8.28 -20.86 21.59
N ILE A 444 8.97 -20.35 22.62
CA ILE A 444 10.14 -19.46 22.43
C ILE A 444 11.29 -20.23 21.79
N LEU A 445 11.53 -21.49 22.18
CA LEU A 445 12.58 -22.32 21.61
C LEU A 445 12.30 -22.64 20.14
N ALA A 446 11.03 -22.86 19.76
CA ALA A 446 10.60 -23.05 18.38
C ALA A 446 10.77 -21.80 17.48
N GLN A 447 11.09 -20.62 18.05
CA GLN A 447 11.35 -19.40 17.28
C GLN A 447 12.82 -19.17 16.94
N VAL A 448 13.76 -19.79 17.66
CA VAL A 448 15.18 -19.53 17.42
C VAL A 448 15.64 -20.34 16.19
N PRO A 449 16.28 -19.73 15.17
CA PRO A 449 16.80 -20.46 14.01
C PRO A 449 17.76 -21.62 14.37
N THR A 450 18.34 -21.60 15.57
CA THR A 450 19.16 -22.70 16.11
C THR A 450 18.35 -23.90 16.61
N ALA A 451 17.02 -23.88 16.64
CA ALA A 451 16.23 -25.05 17.03
C ALA A 451 16.56 -26.26 16.12
N GLN A 452 16.66 -26.03 14.80
CA GLN A 452 17.10 -27.05 13.84
C GLN A 452 18.54 -27.54 14.10
N PHE A 453 19.41 -26.64 14.55
CA PHE A 453 20.81 -26.94 14.89
C PHE A 453 20.96 -27.70 16.23
N VAL A 454 20.13 -27.39 17.23
CA VAL A 454 20.13 -28.09 18.52
C VAL A 454 19.51 -29.48 18.37
N THR A 455 18.42 -29.62 17.61
CA THR A 455 17.81 -30.92 17.33
C THR A 455 18.74 -31.83 16.52
N SER A 456 19.57 -31.28 15.62
CA SER A 456 20.56 -32.07 14.87
C SER A 456 21.78 -32.48 15.71
N LEU A 457 22.11 -31.75 16.78
CA LEU A 457 23.19 -32.10 17.73
C LEU A 457 22.80 -33.20 18.73
N VAL A 458 21.53 -33.25 19.14
CA VAL A 458 21.04 -34.20 20.16
C VAL A 458 20.66 -35.56 19.55
N ALA A 459 20.21 -35.59 18.29
CA ALA A 459 19.87 -36.83 17.59
C ALA A 459 20.15 -36.73 16.08
N PRO A 460 21.37 -37.11 15.63
CA PRO A 460 21.71 -37.17 14.21
C PRO A 460 20.80 -38.19 13.50
N GLY A 461 19.83 -37.73 12.70
CA GLY A 461 18.84 -38.56 11.99
C GLY A 461 17.37 -38.36 12.42
N ALA A 462 17.09 -37.53 13.42
CA ALA A 462 15.73 -37.26 13.92
C ALA A 462 14.97 -36.16 13.12
N THR A 463 15.31 -35.96 11.84
CA THR A 463 14.74 -34.91 10.97
C THR A 463 13.25 -35.05 10.73
N GLU A 464 12.71 -36.28 10.74
CA GLU A 464 11.26 -36.52 10.54
C GLU A 464 10.42 -36.19 11.79
N SER A 465 10.94 -36.47 12.99
CA SER A 465 10.29 -36.10 14.26
C SER A 465 10.36 -34.60 14.56
N ALA A 466 11.39 -33.90 14.09
CA ALA A 466 11.51 -32.45 14.21
C ALA A 466 10.47 -31.72 13.34
N ALA A 467 10.20 -32.23 12.14
CA ALA A 467 9.17 -31.70 11.24
C ALA A 467 7.74 -31.91 11.80
N ALA A 468 7.48 -33.04 12.46
CA ALA A 468 6.19 -33.30 13.11
C ALA A 468 5.93 -32.39 14.32
N ILE A 469 6.97 -32.11 15.12
CA ILE A 469 6.88 -31.15 16.24
C ILE A 469 6.70 -29.72 15.71
N ASP A 470 7.43 -29.33 14.66
CA ASP A 470 7.26 -28.00 14.05
C ASP A 470 5.85 -27.85 13.45
N ALA A 471 5.32 -28.86 12.75
CA ALA A 471 3.95 -28.86 12.23
C ALA A 471 2.88 -28.79 13.35
N ALA A 472 3.07 -29.50 14.47
CA ALA A 472 2.16 -29.47 15.61
C ALA A 472 2.19 -28.13 16.38
N VAL A 473 3.35 -27.45 16.42
CA VAL A 473 3.53 -26.17 17.11
C VAL A 473 3.21 -24.97 16.19
N GLN A 474 3.23 -25.15 14.87
CA GLN A 474 3.00 -24.12 13.86
C GLN A 474 1.66 -23.39 13.98
N ALA A 475 0.54 -24.11 14.07
CA ALA A 475 -0.79 -23.49 14.14
C ALA A 475 -1.01 -22.67 15.42
N PRO A 476 -0.71 -23.18 16.63
CA PRO A 476 -0.76 -22.38 17.86
C PRO A 476 0.19 -21.19 17.82
N ARG A 477 1.41 -21.37 17.30
CA ARG A 477 2.41 -20.31 17.13
C ARG A 477 1.91 -19.19 16.23
N ASN A 478 1.39 -19.53 15.05
CA ASN A 478 0.88 -18.55 14.09
C ASN A 478 -0.29 -17.78 14.70
N PHE A 479 -1.24 -18.46 15.35
CA PHE A 479 -2.33 -17.78 16.06
C PHE A 479 -1.82 -16.79 17.11
N LEU A 480 -0.88 -17.20 17.96
CA LEU A 480 -0.33 -16.32 18.99
C LEU A 480 0.41 -15.12 18.40
N LEU A 481 1.12 -15.27 17.28
CA LEU A 481 1.93 -14.21 16.69
C LEU A 481 1.16 -13.26 15.77
N THR A 482 0.19 -13.77 15.02
CA THR A 482 -0.54 -12.97 14.01
C THR A 482 -1.90 -12.51 14.48
N VAL A 483 -2.51 -13.20 15.47
CA VAL A 483 -3.82 -12.82 16.02
C VAL A 483 -3.65 -12.20 17.40
N ALA A 484 -3.08 -12.93 18.36
CA ALA A 484 -3.00 -12.45 19.74
C ALA A 484 -1.99 -11.31 19.92
N ASN A 485 -0.77 -11.47 19.41
CA ASN A 485 0.25 -10.43 19.45
C ASN A 485 -0.18 -9.21 18.62
N ASP A 486 -0.82 -9.39 17.46
CA ASP A 486 -1.36 -8.25 16.70
C ASP A 486 -2.45 -7.49 17.47
N ALA A 487 -3.35 -8.21 18.17
CA ALA A 487 -4.32 -7.60 19.07
C ALA A 487 -3.65 -6.81 20.22
N VAL A 488 -2.59 -7.37 20.83
CA VAL A 488 -1.81 -6.69 21.88
C VAL A 488 -1.09 -5.47 21.31
N GLN A 489 -0.46 -5.57 20.15
CA GLN A 489 0.22 -4.46 19.49
C GLN A 489 -0.76 -3.33 19.14
N ARG A 490 -1.97 -3.68 18.70
CA ARG A 490 -3.06 -2.70 18.49
C ARG A 490 -3.46 -2.02 19.81
N ALA A 491 -3.59 -2.76 20.90
CA ALA A 491 -3.92 -2.19 22.22
C ALA A 491 -2.80 -1.30 22.79
N VAL A 492 -1.53 -1.72 22.64
CA VAL A 492 -0.36 -0.92 23.03
C VAL A 492 -0.27 0.34 22.18
N GLY A 493 -0.41 0.21 20.86
CA GLY A 493 -0.47 1.32 19.93
C GLY A 493 -1.56 2.31 20.33
N PHE A 494 -2.78 1.82 20.58
CA PHE A 494 -3.88 2.65 21.07
C PHE A 494 -3.52 3.41 22.34
N GLY A 495 -3.00 2.74 23.37
CA GLY A 495 -2.61 3.38 24.62
C GLY A 495 -1.52 4.44 24.44
N ALA A 496 -0.52 4.16 23.60
CA ALA A 496 0.55 5.09 23.28
C ALA A 496 0.03 6.33 22.54
N PHE A 497 -0.84 6.14 21.54
CA PHE A 497 -1.45 7.23 20.77
C PHE A 497 -2.37 8.09 21.62
N VAL A 498 -3.26 7.48 22.42
CA VAL A 498 -4.13 8.20 23.36
C VAL A 498 -3.29 9.00 24.36
N GLY A 499 -2.20 8.41 24.87
CA GLY A 499 -1.25 9.09 25.74
C GLY A 499 -0.56 10.29 25.06
N ALA A 500 -0.12 10.13 23.81
CA ALA A 500 0.50 11.19 23.03
C ALA A 500 -0.48 12.34 22.74
N ILE A 501 -1.71 12.03 22.33
CA ILE A 501 -2.78 13.01 22.10
C ILE A 501 -3.10 13.76 23.40
N ALA A 502 -3.21 13.06 24.54
CA ALA A 502 -3.48 13.68 25.82
C ALA A 502 -2.38 14.69 26.22
N MET A 503 -1.11 14.33 26.01
CA MET A 503 0.02 15.23 26.27
C MET A 503 0.04 16.42 25.31
N ALA A 504 -0.16 16.18 24.01
CA ALA A 504 -0.19 17.24 23.02
C ALA A 504 -1.34 18.24 23.24
N LEU A 505 -2.55 17.76 23.57
CA LEU A 505 -3.70 18.61 23.90
C LEU A 505 -3.48 19.44 25.17
N ARG A 506 -2.88 18.83 26.21
CA ARG A 506 -2.53 19.56 27.44
C ARG A 506 -1.61 20.74 27.15
N VAL A 507 -0.62 20.52 26.32
CA VAL A 507 0.33 21.57 25.94
C VAL A 507 -0.33 22.61 25.04
N TRP A 508 -1.04 22.18 24.00
CA TRP A 508 -1.66 23.09 23.03
C TRP A 508 -2.66 24.05 23.69
N LEU A 509 -3.43 23.54 24.65
CA LEU A 509 -4.38 24.34 25.43
C LEU A 509 -3.72 25.08 26.62
N SER A 510 -2.38 25.00 26.74
CA SER A 510 -1.59 25.61 27.82
C SER A 510 -2.08 25.22 29.23
N LEU A 511 -2.42 23.94 29.40
CA LEU A 511 -2.99 23.38 30.63
C LEU A 511 -1.94 22.78 31.58
N ASP A 512 -0.66 22.75 31.17
CA ASP A 512 0.45 22.38 32.04
C ASP A 512 0.86 23.58 32.93
N GLU A 513 0.24 23.68 34.11
CA GLU A 513 0.52 24.71 35.12
C GLU A 513 1.87 24.49 35.86
N ARG A 514 2.93 24.03 35.18
CA ARG A 514 4.28 23.92 35.77
C ARG A 514 5.38 24.61 34.97
N ALA A 515 5.02 25.60 34.17
CA ALA A 515 5.95 26.51 33.54
C ALA A 515 5.92 27.93 34.15
N THR A 516 5.45 28.10 35.38
CA THR A 516 5.90 29.21 36.23
C THR A 516 7.18 28.74 36.93
N LEU A 517 8.29 29.26 36.45
CA LEU A 517 9.60 29.14 37.06
C LEU A 517 9.58 29.87 38.40
N ASP A 518 9.51 29.11 39.49
CA ASP A 518 10.05 29.50 40.80
C ASP A 518 11.21 28.56 41.15
#